data_AF-A0A1Y1QYS1-F1
#
_entry.id   AF-A0A1Y1QYS1-F1
#
_cell.length_a   1.000
_cell.length_b   1.000
_cell.length_c   1.000
_cell.angle_alpha   90.00
_cell.angle_beta   90.00
_cell.angle_gamma   90.00
#
_symmetry.space_group_name_H-M   'P 1'
#
loop_
_entity.id
_entity.type
_entity.pdbx_description
1 polymer ?
#
loop_
_entity_poly.entity_id
_entity_poly.type
_entity_poly.pdbx_seq_one_letter_code
_entity_poly.pdbx_strand_id
1 'polypeptide(L)'
;MLNKYVYALVMLIIMAAWFAKGPVSVPKPAIKDANQSPPLAEIKSDLNSADMKPDATEVIGKCNIEFINDVAMNVNAHDVVKNSLLKLTGWAMDDQHERLPEKVIVRFTNSANKHFYAIARTGLKRNDVRDYFRLSDRVLGAGFDLHLNTRDLPAGIYSLTLLIQFDRKTYVCDNNRKINMM
;
A
#
# COMPACT_ATOMS: atom_id res chain seq x y z
N MET A 1 41.19 25.97 53.63
CA MET A 1 40.86 24.52 53.59
C MET A 1 39.33 24.28 53.64
N LEU A 2 38.55 24.95 52.77
CA LEU A 2 37.07 24.90 52.82
C LEU A 2 36.45 24.32 51.53
N ASN A 3 37.22 23.53 50.76
CA ASN A 3 36.81 23.15 49.40
C ASN A 3 36.45 21.65 49.25
N LYS A 4 36.81 20.77 50.20
CA LYS A 4 36.55 19.33 50.07
C LYS A 4 35.12 18.93 50.48
N TYR A 5 34.52 19.62 51.44
CA TYR A 5 33.19 19.28 51.97
C TYR A 5 32.04 19.72 51.04
N VAL A 6 32.23 20.79 50.26
CA VAL A 6 31.21 21.28 49.31
C VAL A 6 31.04 20.31 48.14
N TYR A 7 32.13 19.77 47.60
CA TYR A 7 32.06 18.77 46.52
C TYR A 7 31.40 17.47 46.95
N ALA A 8 31.67 17.00 48.18
CA ALA A 8 31.03 15.80 48.71
C ALA A 8 29.51 15.98 48.85
N LEU A 9 29.06 17.15 49.32
CA LEU A 9 27.63 17.47 49.46
C LEU A 9 26.93 17.56 48.10
N VAL A 10 27.53 18.22 47.11
CA VAL A 10 26.96 18.36 45.75
C VAL A 10 26.83 16.99 45.07
N MET A 11 27.85 16.12 45.19
CA MET A 11 27.77 14.75 44.66
C MET A 11 26.66 13.92 45.32
N LEU A 12 26.45 14.08 46.63
CA LEU A 12 25.39 13.37 47.36
C LEU A 12 23.98 13.81 46.91
N ILE A 13 23.79 15.11 46.64
CA ILE A 13 22.52 15.64 46.13
C ILE A 13 22.24 15.14 44.70
N ILE A 14 23.26 15.07 43.83
CA ILE A 14 23.10 14.55 42.46
C ILE A 14 22.75 13.06 42.46
N MET A 15 23.38 12.26 43.35
CA MET A 15 23.05 10.83 43.46
C MET A 15 21.63 10.60 44.00
N ALA A 16 21.17 11.40 44.98
CA ALA A 16 19.81 11.29 45.51
C ALA A 16 18.74 11.60 44.44
N ALA A 17 19.00 12.53 43.52
CA ALA A 17 18.08 12.86 42.43
C ALA A 17 17.94 11.75 41.37
N TRP A 18 18.91 10.84 41.24
CA TRP A 18 18.85 9.72 40.29
C TRP A 18 17.96 8.56 40.78
N PHE A 19 17.87 8.34 42.09
CA PHE A 19 17.05 7.26 42.66
C PHE A 19 15.57 7.66 42.91
N ALA A 20 15.22 8.93 42.76
CA ALA A 20 13.84 9.42 42.96
C ALA A 20 12.92 9.22 41.74
N LYS A 21 13.44 8.70 40.61
CA LYS A 21 12.59 8.37 39.46
C LYS A 21 11.93 7.02 39.71
N GLY A 22 10.69 7.07 40.23
CA GLY A 22 9.83 5.90 40.33
C GLY A 22 9.70 5.17 38.98
N PRO A 23 9.26 3.91 38.99
CA PRO A 23 9.13 3.11 37.77
C PRO A 23 8.26 3.87 36.77
N VAL A 24 8.85 4.27 35.64
CA VAL A 24 8.10 4.85 34.52
C VAL A 24 7.12 3.77 34.08
N SER A 25 5.84 4.01 34.30
CA SER A 25 4.79 3.14 33.79
C SER A 25 4.88 3.15 32.27
N VAL A 26 5.50 2.13 31.69
CA VAL A 26 5.51 1.93 30.24
C VAL A 26 4.05 1.70 29.84
N PRO A 27 3.42 2.61 29.07
CA PRO A 27 2.07 2.38 28.62
C PRO A 27 2.03 1.07 27.83
N LYS A 28 1.20 0.13 28.29
CA LYS A 28 0.97 -1.13 27.60
C LYS A 28 0.51 -0.79 26.16
N PRO A 29 1.25 -1.21 25.12
CA PRO A 29 0.87 -0.90 23.75
C PRO A 29 -0.56 -1.39 23.55
N ALA A 30 -1.44 -0.51 23.04
CA ALA A 30 -2.77 -0.91 22.63
C ALA A 30 -2.60 -1.99 21.55
N ILE A 31 -2.94 -3.23 21.89
CA ILE A 31 -3.00 -4.33 20.94
C ILE A 31 -4.18 -3.98 20.03
N LYS A 32 -3.90 -3.43 18.84
CA LYS A 32 -4.93 -3.32 17.81
C LYS A 32 -5.31 -4.75 17.45
N ASP A 33 -6.58 -5.10 17.64
CA ASP A 33 -7.12 -6.41 17.32
C ASP A 33 -6.78 -6.76 15.87
N ALA A 34 -5.80 -7.66 15.69
CA ALA A 34 -5.35 -8.13 14.38
C ALA A 34 -6.39 -8.99 13.64
N ASN A 35 -7.59 -9.13 14.19
CA ASN A 35 -8.67 -9.97 13.69
C ASN A 35 -9.70 -9.23 12.81
N GLN A 36 -9.54 -7.93 12.55
CA GLN A 36 -10.43 -7.26 11.61
C GLN A 36 -10.01 -7.59 10.17
N SER A 37 -10.85 -8.38 9.49
CA SER A 37 -10.75 -8.60 8.05
C SER A 37 -10.66 -7.25 7.32
N PRO A 38 -9.77 -7.10 6.32
CA PRO A 38 -9.68 -5.87 5.56
C PRO A 38 -11.03 -5.49 4.95
N PRO A 39 -11.37 -4.19 4.90
CA PRO A 39 -12.61 -3.75 4.28
C PRO A 39 -12.64 -4.16 2.81
N LEU A 40 -13.80 -4.60 2.34
CA LEU A 40 -14.01 -4.91 0.92
C LEU A 40 -14.10 -3.60 0.14
N ALA A 41 -13.35 -3.53 -0.96
CA ALA A 41 -13.44 -2.45 -1.92
C ALA A 41 -14.73 -2.57 -2.74
N GLU A 42 -15.36 -1.42 -2.97
CA GLU A 42 -16.52 -1.28 -3.84
C GLU A 42 -16.06 -1.22 -5.31
N ILE A 43 -16.74 -1.96 -6.19
CA ILE A 43 -16.55 -1.84 -7.64
C ILE A 43 -17.44 -0.73 -8.17
N LYS A 44 -16.87 0.16 -8.97
CA LYS A 44 -17.59 1.20 -9.69
C LYS A 44 -17.50 0.97 -11.19
N SER A 45 -18.62 1.07 -11.88
CA SER A 45 -18.68 1.03 -13.36
C SER A 45 -18.25 2.35 -14.00
N ASP A 46 -18.28 3.43 -13.22
CA ASP A 46 -17.97 4.78 -13.59
C ASP A 46 -17.19 5.42 -12.43
N LEU A 47 -15.92 5.74 -12.68
CA LEU A 47 -15.31 6.82 -11.93
C LEU A 47 -15.69 8.10 -12.65
N ASN A 48 -16.31 9.04 -11.93
CA ASN A 48 -16.55 10.39 -12.43
C ASN A 48 -15.26 10.89 -13.10
N SER A 49 -15.34 11.01 -14.43
CA SER A 49 -14.17 11.06 -15.31
C SER A 49 -13.32 12.32 -15.16
N ALA A 50 -13.80 13.32 -14.41
CA ALA A 50 -13.09 14.57 -14.17
C ALA A 50 -11.77 14.37 -13.42
N ASP A 51 -11.70 13.41 -12.49
CA ASP A 51 -10.52 13.20 -11.64
C ASP A 51 -9.52 12.16 -12.20
N MET A 52 -9.88 11.44 -13.26
CA MET A 52 -9.12 10.29 -13.76
C MET A 52 -8.91 10.30 -15.27
N LYS A 53 -8.72 11.48 -15.87
CA LYS A 53 -8.14 11.54 -17.21
C LYS A 53 -6.65 11.23 -17.06
N PRO A 54 -6.15 10.08 -17.57
CA PRO A 54 -4.73 9.83 -17.54
C PRO A 54 -3.99 10.92 -18.30
N ASP A 55 -2.93 11.44 -17.71
CA ASP A 55 -1.99 12.33 -18.39
C ASP A 55 -1.21 11.44 -19.38
N ALA A 56 -1.69 11.36 -20.62
CA ALA A 56 -1.21 10.41 -21.63
C ALA A 56 0.26 10.62 -22.04
N THR A 57 0.91 11.67 -21.54
CA THR A 57 2.20 12.15 -22.01
C THR A 57 3.39 11.75 -21.14
N GLU A 58 3.18 11.25 -19.93
CA GLU A 58 4.27 10.94 -19.00
C GLU A 58 4.16 9.49 -18.49
N VAL A 59 5.14 8.65 -18.82
CA VAL A 59 5.33 7.36 -18.15
C VAL A 59 6.08 7.64 -16.85
N ILE A 60 5.37 7.78 -15.74
CA ILE A 60 5.97 8.01 -14.43
C ILE A 60 5.74 6.81 -13.51
N GLY A 61 6.83 6.38 -12.90
CA GLY A 61 6.89 5.36 -11.89
C GLY A 61 6.93 3.93 -12.40
N LYS A 62 7.05 3.02 -11.43
CA LYS A 62 7.06 1.57 -11.62
C LYS A 62 5.93 0.97 -10.82
N CYS A 63 5.33 -0.08 -11.37
CA CYS A 63 4.31 -0.84 -10.68
C CYS A 63 4.32 -2.30 -11.08
N ASN A 64 3.71 -3.15 -10.27
CA ASN A 64 3.38 -4.52 -10.61
C ASN A 64 2.14 -5.00 -9.86
N ILE A 65 1.23 -5.71 -10.53
CA ILE A 65 0.27 -6.61 -9.87
C ILE A 65 0.94 -7.99 -9.80
N GLU A 66 1.22 -8.46 -8.59
CA GLU A 66 2.08 -9.62 -8.35
C GLU A 66 1.33 -10.89 -8.04
N PHE A 67 0.30 -10.81 -7.20
CA PHE A 67 -0.45 -11.99 -6.77
C PHE A 67 -1.95 -11.79 -6.92
N ILE A 68 -2.63 -12.89 -7.21
CA ILE A 68 -4.07 -13.05 -7.22
C ILE A 68 -4.43 -14.24 -6.33
N ASN A 69 -5.24 -14.01 -5.29
CA ASN A 69 -5.61 -15.04 -4.32
C ASN A 69 -4.38 -15.84 -3.82
N ASP A 70 -3.30 -15.12 -3.50
CA ASP A 70 -2.01 -15.66 -3.04
C ASP A 70 -1.23 -16.50 -4.09
N VAL A 71 -1.68 -16.52 -5.34
CA VAL A 71 -0.98 -17.15 -6.48
C VAL A 71 -0.26 -16.08 -7.30
N ALA A 72 1.01 -16.31 -7.62
CA ALA A 72 1.80 -15.39 -8.43
C ALA A 72 1.22 -15.26 -9.85
N MET A 73 1.02 -14.02 -10.30
CA MET A 73 0.51 -13.73 -11.63
C MET A 73 1.60 -13.83 -12.70
N ASN A 74 1.23 -14.35 -13.87
CA ASN A 74 2.02 -14.29 -15.10
C ASN A 74 1.23 -13.51 -16.18
N VAL A 75 1.53 -13.71 -17.47
CA VAL A 75 0.85 -13.04 -18.60
C VAL A 75 -0.42 -13.75 -19.07
N ASN A 76 -0.62 -15.00 -18.64
CA ASN A 76 -1.82 -15.76 -18.92
C ASN A 76 -2.96 -15.31 -18.00
N ALA A 77 -4.19 -15.54 -18.44
CA ALA A 77 -5.36 -15.25 -17.62
C ALA A 77 -5.40 -16.21 -16.42
N HIS A 78 -5.59 -15.66 -15.23
CA HIS A 78 -5.86 -16.44 -14.03
C HIS A 78 -7.37 -16.61 -13.85
N ASP A 79 -7.82 -17.84 -13.64
CA ASP A 79 -9.23 -18.14 -13.43
C ASP A 79 -9.70 -17.63 -12.06
N VAL A 80 -10.87 -16.97 -12.04
CA VAL A 80 -11.49 -16.41 -10.84
C VAL A 80 -12.96 -16.80 -10.84
N VAL A 81 -13.40 -17.45 -9.75
CA VAL A 81 -14.80 -17.84 -9.59
C VAL A 81 -15.65 -16.61 -9.33
N LYS A 82 -16.78 -16.48 -10.04
CA LYS A 82 -17.75 -15.42 -9.81
C LYS A 82 -18.37 -15.53 -8.41
N ASN A 83 -18.81 -14.39 -7.85
CA ASN A 83 -19.37 -14.29 -6.50
C ASN A 83 -18.41 -14.73 -5.39
N SER A 84 -17.09 -14.72 -5.66
CA SER A 84 -16.06 -15.05 -4.69
C SER A 84 -15.31 -13.79 -4.25
N LEU A 85 -14.48 -13.95 -3.21
CA LEU A 85 -13.53 -12.92 -2.83
C LEU A 85 -12.34 -12.96 -3.78
N LEU A 86 -12.08 -11.83 -4.44
CA LEU A 86 -10.86 -11.59 -5.20
C LEU A 86 -9.89 -10.79 -4.34
N LYS A 87 -8.68 -11.30 -4.16
CA LYS A 87 -7.55 -10.64 -3.53
C LYS A 87 -6.48 -10.35 -4.57
N LEU A 88 -6.11 -9.10 -4.75
CA LEU A 88 -4.93 -8.69 -5.53
C LEU A 88 -3.90 -8.03 -4.61
N THR A 89 -2.62 -8.30 -4.83
CA THR A 89 -1.53 -7.59 -4.15
C THR A 89 -0.45 -7.21 -5.14
N GLY A 90 0.25 -6.11 -4.85
CA GLY A 90 1.33 -5.65 -5.68
C GLY A 90 2.04 -4.45 -5.07
N TRP A 91 2.68 -3.65 -5.92
CA TRP A 91 3.33 -2.41 -5.53
C TRP A 91 3.26 -1.36 -6.63
N ALA A 92 3.36 -0.09 -6.23
CA ALA A 92 3.42 1.07 -7.10
C ALA A 92 4.22 2.19 -6.42
N MET A 93 5.10 2.86 -7.15
CA MET A 93 5.89 4.00 -6.68
C MET A 93 6.43 4.81 -7.86
N ASP A 94 6.83 6.05 -7.58
CA ASP A 94 7.68 6.83 -8.48
C ASP A 94 9.11 6.68 -8.01
N ASP A 95 9.88 5.87 -8.74
CA ASP A 95 11.27 5.53 -8.42
C ASP A 95 12.25 6.66 -8.75
N GLN A 96 11.89 7.56 -9.67
CA GLN A 96 12.74 8.70 -10.03
C GLN A 96 12.71 9.78 -8.94
N HIS A 97 11.55 9.98 -8.31
CA HIS A 97 11.36 10.97 -7.25
C HIS A 97 11.25 10.35 -5.83
N GLU A 98 11.39 9.04 -5.72
CA GLU A 98 11.27 8.25 -4.48
C GLU A 98 10.02 8.58 -3.64
N ARG A 99 8.86 8.58 -4.28
CA ARG A 99 7.59 8.93 -3.65
C ARG A 99 6.52 7.86 -3.84
N LEU A 100 5.60 7.83 -2.88
CA LEU A 100 4.48 6.90 -2.84
C LEU A 100 3.24 7.52 -3.50
N PRO A 101 2.40 6.71 -4.17
CA PRO A 101 1.18 7.21 -4.78
C PRO A 101 0.15 7.62 -3.73
N GLU A 102 -0.59 8.69 -4.02
CA GLU A 102 -1.75 9.12 -3.24
C GLU A 102 -2.86 8.06 -3.29
N LYS A 103 -3.06 7.47 -4.48
CA LYS A 103 -4.06 6.45 -4.74
C LYS A 103 -3.54 5.43 -5.75
N VAL A 104 -3.96 4.18 -5.55
CA VAL A 104 -3.82 3.11 -6.53
C VAL A 104 -5.22 2.58 -6.83
N ILE A 105 -5.59 2.58 -8.10
CA ILE A 105 -6.87 2.06 -8.58
C ILE A 105 -6.59 0.93 -9.56
N VAL A 106 -7.26 -0.19 -9.37
CA VAL A 106 -7.24 -1.30 -10.34
C VAL A 106 -8.40 -1.09 -11.31
N ARG A 107 -8.07 -0.98 -12.60
CA ARG A 107 -9.03 -0.95 -13.70
C ARG A 107 -9.13 -2.33 -14.33
N PHE A 108 -10.34 -2.86 -14.36
CA PHE A 108 -10.70 -4.10 -15.03
C PHE A 108 -11.33 -3.75 -16.38
N THR A 109 -10.72 -4.15 -17.49
CA THR A 109 -11.23 -3.88 -18.85
C THR A 109 -11.63 -5.19 -19.50
N ASN A 110 -12.92 -5.37 -19.81
CA ASN A 110 -13.40 -6.58 -20.47
C ASN A 110 -13.21 -6.52 -22.00
N SER A 111 -13.55 -7.60 -22.68
CA SER A 111 -13.48 -7.71 -24.15
C SER A 111 -14.38 -6.73 -24.92
N ALA A 112 -15.42 -6.19 -24.28
CA ALA A 112 -16.29 -5.15 -24.82
C ALA A 112 -15.77 -3.73 -24.56
N ASN A 113 -14.53 -3.59 -24.07
CA ASN A 113 -13.91 -2.33 -23.66
C ASN A 113 -14.70 -1.57 -22.58
N LYS A 114 -15.51 -2.28 -21.78
CA LYS A 114 -16.14 -1.72 -20.59
C LYS A 114 -15.15 -1.77 -19.44
N HIS A 115 -15.05 -0.66 -18.72
CA HIS A 115 -14.17 -0.52 -17.58
C HIS A 115 -14.93 -0.65 -16.26
N PHE A 116 -14.28 -1.27 -15.30
CA PHE A 116 -14.70 -1.33 -13.90
C PHE A 116 -13.50 -0.95 -13.05
N TYR A 117 -13.74 -0.38 -11.87
CA TYR A 117 -12.68 0.19 -11.07
C TYR A 117 -12.86 -0.15 -9.60
N ALA A 118 -11.75 -0.38 -8.92
CA ALA A 118 -11.72 -0.54 -7.48
C ALA A 118 -10.48 0.13 -6.89
N ILE A 119 -10.66 0.86 -5.80
CA ILE A 119 -9.57 1.55 -5.10
C ILE A 119 -8.86 0.53 -4.20
N ALA A 120 -7.55 0.36 -4.41
CA ALA A 120 -6.72 -0.46 -3.56
C ALA A 120 -6.30 0.30 -2.30
N ARG A 121 -6.09 -0.43 -1.21
CA ARG A 121 -5.46 0.11 -0.01
C ARG A 121 -3.95 0.16 -0.23
N THR A 122 -3.33 1.29 0.10
CA THR A 122 -1.89 1.54 -0.10
C THR A 122 -1.14 1.62 1.24
N GLY A 123 0.19 1.76 1.18
CA GLY A 123 1.02 1.93 2.37
C GLY A 123 1.50 0.62 3.01
N LEU A 124 1.36 -0.52 2.31
CA LEU A 124 1.90 -1.79 2.78
C LEU A 124 3.42 -1.78 2.66
N LYS A 125 4.09 -2.23 3.73
CA LYS A 125 5.55 -2.26 3.78
C LYS A 125 6.11 -3.29 2.80
N ARG A 126 7.04 -2.86 1.94
CA ARG A 126 7.73 -3.66 0.93
C ARG A 126 9.23 -3.39 0.94
N ASN A 127 9.92 -4.02 1.91
CA ASN A 127 11.38 -3.96 2.00
C ASN A 127 12.05 -4.54 0.75
N ASP A 128 11.47 -5.62 0.21
CA ASP A 128 11.92 -6.29 -1.01
C ASP A 128 11.91 -5.36 -2.23
N VAL A 129 10.87 -4.53 -2.38
CA VAL A 129 10.78 -3.54 -3.46
C VAL A 129 11.84 -2.45 -3.28
N ARG A 130 11.97 -1.90 -2.06
CA ARG A 130 13.01 -0.91 -1.74
C ARG A 130 14.40 -1.47 -2.07
N ASP A 131 14.70 -2.69 -1.62
CA ASP A 131 16.02 -3.31 -1.74
C ASP A 131 16.34 -3.66 -3.20
N TYR A 132 15.35 -4.18 -3.95
CA TYR A 132 15.50 -4.52 -5.37
C TYR A 132 15.84 -3.28 -6.21
N PHE A 133 15.17 -2.15 -5.96
CA PHE A 133 15.40 -0.91 -6.70
C PHE A 133 16.47 -0.01 -6.08
N ARG A 134 17.04 -0.38 -4.92
CA ARG A 134 18.05 0.40 -4.17
C ARG A 134 17.59 1.83 -3.83
N LEU A 135 16.34 1.97 -3.39
CA LEU A 135 15.72 3.25 -3.07
C LEU A 135 15.78 3.57 -1.56
N SER A 136 15.51 4.81 -1.20
CA SER A 136 15.43 5.19 0.23
C SER A 136 14.21 4.61 0.95
N ASP A 137 14.19 4.74 2.28
CA ASP A 137 13.07 4.29 3.10
C ASP A 137 11.75 5.05 2.83
N ARG A 138 11.79 6.13 2.05
CA ARG A 138 10.59 6.89 1.65
C ARG A 138 9.60 6.05 0.84
N VAL A 139 10.09 5.02 0.14
CA VAL A 139 9.25 4.14 -0.68
C VAL A 139 8.85 2.83 0.02
N LEU A 140 9.14 2.67 1.32
CA LEU A 140 8.80 1.44 2.03
C LEU A 140 7.31 1.10 1.95
N GLY A 141 6.43 2.10 1.87
CA GLY A 141 4.98 1.92 1.74
C GLY A 141 4.48 1.65 0.31
N ALA A 142 5.32 1.21 -0.62
CA ALA A 142 4.96 1.02 -2.02
C ALA A 142 3.93 -0.09 -2.26
N GLY A 143 3.70 -0.97 -1.29
CA GLY A 143 2.76 -2.07 -1.44
C GLY A 143 1.30 -1.63 -1.41
N PHE A 144 0.47 -2.35 -2.16
CA PHE A 144 -0.98 -2.25 -2.11
C PHE A 144 -1.64 -3.63 -2.00
N ASP A 145 -2.85 -3.65 -1.45
CA ASP A 145 -3.76 -4.78 -1.54
C ASP A 145 -5.17 -4.33 -1.92
N LEU A 146 -5.90 -5.20 -2.62
CA LEU A 146 -7.26 -5.00 -3.03
C LEU A 146 -8.06 -6.26 -2.74
N HIS A 147 -9.10 -6.13 -1.93
CA HIS A 147 -10.03 -7.20 -1.61
C HIS A 147 -11.41 -6.80 -2.13
N LEU A 148 -12.03 -7.56 -3.03
CA LEU A 148 -13.34 -7.22 -3.59
C LEU A 148 -14.21 -8.46 -3.79
N ASN A 149 -15.52 -8.30 -3.83
CA ASN A 149 -16.43 -9.37 -4.22
C ASN A 149 -16.67 -9.32 -5.73
N THR A 150 -16.51 -10.43 -6.43
CA THR A 150 -16.59 -10.48 -7.90
C THR A 150 -18.02 -10.51 -8.45
N ARG A 151 -19.05 -10.40 -7.60
CA ARG A 151 -20.47 -10.43 -8.00
C ARG A 151 -20.81 -9.44 -9.11
N ASP A 152 -20.27 -8.23 -9.03
CA ASP A 152 -20.60 -7.13 -9.93
C ASP A 152 -19.78 -7.14 -11.23
N LEU A 153 -18.84 -8.08 -11.37
CA LEU A 153 -18.09 -8.30 -12.61
C LEU A 153 -18.83 -9.35 -13.47
N PRO A 154 -19.22 -9.01 -14.70
CA PRO A 154 -19.67 -10.00 -15.68
C PRO A 154 -18.63 -11.10 -15.91
N ALA A 155 -19.08 -12.30 -16.31
CA ALA A 155 -18.17 -13.36 -16.73
C ALA A 155 -17.36 -12.94 -17.97
N GLY A 156 -16.16 -13.49 -18.12
CA GLY A 156 -15.26 -13.23 -19.26
C GLY A 156 -13.85 -12.79 -18.88
N ILE A 157 -13.04 -12.51 -19.90
CA ILE A 157 -11.62 -12.12 -19.74
C ILE A 157 -11.51 -10.61 -19.50
N TYR A 158 -10.72 -10.25 -18.49
CA TYR A 158 -10.37 -8.88 -18.16
C TYR A 158 -8.87 -8.65 -18.24
N SER A 159 -8.48 -7.55 -18.87
CA SER A 159 -7.15 -6.96 -18.68
C SER A 159 -7.16 -6.11 -17.41
N LEU A 160 -6.12 -6.26 -16.59
CA LEU A 160 -5.92 -5.47 -15.38
C LEU A 160 -4.89 -4.38 -15.65
N THR A 161 -5.26 -3.14 -15.37
CA THR A 161 -4.35 -1.99 -15.43
C THR A 161 -4.35 -1.27 -14.09
N LEU A 162 -3.20 -0.77 -13.64
CA LEU A 162 -3.12 0.13 -12.50
C LEU A 162 -3.23 1.59 -12.98
N LEU A 163 -4.12 2.34 -12.34
CA LEU A 163 -4.17 3.80 -12.42
C LEU A 163 -3.58 4.34 -11.12
N ILE A 164 -2.49 5.10 -11.24
CA ILE A 164 -1.66 5.52 -10.11
C ILE A 164 -1.71 7.04 -10.03
N GLN A 165 -2.06 7.59 -8.87
CA GLN A 165 -2.20 9.02 -8.70
C GLN A 165 -1.01 9.62 -7.93
N PHE A 166 -0.37 10.64 -8.51
CA PHE A 166 0.60 11.51 -7.84
C PHE A 166 0.27 12.97 -8.13
N ASP A 167 0.25 13.83 -7.12
CA ASP A 167 -0.04 15.28 -7.26
C ASP A 167 -1.30 15.58 -8.09
N ARG A 168 -2.35 14.75 -7.92
CA ARG A 168 -3.60 14.79 -8.72
C ARG A 168 -3.46 14.47 -10.22
N LYS A 169 -2.30 14.04 -10.69
CA LYS A 169 -2.12 13.45 -12.02
C LYS A 169 -2.33 11.94 -11.95
N THR A 170 -2.97 11.38 -12.97
CA THR A 170 -3.20 9.93 -13.09
C THR A 170 -2.27 9.35 -14.15
N TYR A 171 -1.56 8.29 -13.78
CA TYR A 171 -0.64 7.54 -14.63
C TYR A 171 -1.16 6.13 -14.87
N VAL A 172 -0.91 5.59 -16.06
CA VAL A 172 -1.33 4.24 -16.44
C VAL A 172 -0.14 3.31 -16.38
N CYS A 173 -0.27 2.23 -15.62
CA CYS A 173 0.73 1.17 -15.57
C CYS A 173 0.07 -0.17 -15.93
N ASP A 174 0.41 -0.66 -17.12
CA ASP A 174 -0.08 -1.91 -17.66
C ASP A 174 1.01 -2.98 -17.59
N ASN A 175 0.81 -4.00 -16.77
CA ASN A 175 1.73 -5.13 -16.64
C ASN A 175 1.25 -6.37 -17.43
N ASN A 176 0.32 -6.20 -18.38
CA ASN A 176 -0.28 -7.27 -19.19
C ASN A 176 -0.91 -8.40 -18.34
N ARG A 177 -1.43 -8.07 -17.15
CA ARG A 177 -2.10 -9.07 -16.29
C ARG A 177 -3.52 -9.28 -16.74
N LYS A 178 -3.97 -10.52 -16.67
CA LYS A 178 -5.32 -10.91 -17.09
C LYS A 178 -5.97 -11.82 -16.06
N ILE A 179 -7.29 -11.73 -15.96
CA ILE A 179 -8.12 -12.68 -15.23
C ILE A 179 -9.24 -13.18 -16.12
N ASN A 180 -9.70 -14.39 -15.88
CA ASN A 180 -10.87 -14.97 -16.53
C ASN A 180 -11.93 -15.20 -15.45
N MET A 181 -13.02 -14.45 -15.52
CA MET A 181 -14.14 -14.54 -14.59
C MET A 181 -15.08 -15.65 -15.04
N MET A 182 -15.19 -16.73 -14.25
CA MET A 182 -15.97 -17.94 -14.55
C MET A 182 -17.22 -18.05 -13.66
#